data_AF-A0A936F862-F1
#
_entry.id   AF-A0A936F862-F1
#
_cell.length_a   1.000
_cell.length_b   1.000
_cell.length_c   1.000
_cell.angle_alpha   90.00
_cell.angle_beta   90.00
_cell.angle_gamma   90.00
#
_symmetry.space_group_name_H-M   'P 1'
#
loop_
_entity.id
_entity.type
_entity.pdbx_description
1 polymer ?
#
loop_
_entity_poly.entity_id
_entity_poly.type
_entity_poly.pdbx_seq_one_letter_code
_entity_poly.pdbx_strand_id
1 'polypeptide(L)'
;MENAQADDVELELDLEPEPDPPAQEAASDPAAEAFARLEGELALMRRAVQHLAAERADIVIPDYGTTLTDMAKRLGAISRGINTIADHPAMQLTPDSLGARIEAVAESARRSDHDRIKQARTDLNHAIQDLHAITAQARTAGEQRQQLFQVAGGCMLAGIFLWSFLPGTIARAMPDSWNWPERIATRMVGASSIWDAGARMMQAGDPQAWNALLHAADIQRDNREAIEACRKSATTSRQPVRCTVRIRPDRKERN
;
A
#
# COMPACT_ATOMS: atom_id res chain seq x y z
N MET A 1 105.13 30.87 134.35
CA MET A 1 104.97 29.40 134.28
C MET A 1 104.63 29.06 132.85
N GLU A 2 105.39 28.11 132.29
CA GLU A 2 105.33 27.46 130.97
C GLU A 2 104.69 28.22 129.78
N ASN A 3 105.46 28.62 128.74
CA ASN A 3 105.98 27.80 127.62
C ASN A 3 104.86 27.12 126.80
N ALA A 4 104.48 27.64 125.62
CA ALA A 4 105.16 27.60 124.32
C ALA A 4 104.69 26.41 123.46
N GLN A 5 104.16 26.70 122.25
CA GLN A 5 104.25 25.99 120.96
C GLN A 5 103.24 26.69 120.00
N ALA A 6 103.63 27.55 119.06
CA ALA A 6 104.17 27.25 117.72
C ALA A 6 103.25 26.34 116.89
N ASP A 7 102.59 26.90 115.87
CA ASP A 7 102.88 26.52 114.48
C ASP A 7 102.30 27.53 113.47
N ASP A 8 103.19 27.93 112.59
CA ASP A 8 103.05 28.77 111.41
C ASP A 8 102.31 28.03 110.28
N VAL A 9 101.69 28.76 109.35
CA VAL A 9 102.09 28.80 107.92
C VAL A 9 101.13 29.71 107.17
N GLU A 10 101.72 30.83 106.77
CA GLU A 10 101.32 31.87 105.85
C GLU A 10 101.41 31.35 104.40
N LEU A 11 100.42 31.68 103.55
CA LEU A 11 100.63 31.74 102.11
C LEU A 11 100.16 33.11 101.63
N GLU A 12 101.15 33.87 101.15
CA GLU A 12 101.12 35.28 100.80
C GLU A 12 100.02 35.67 99.81
N LEU A 13 99.46 36.84 100.09
CA LEU A 13 98.56 37.63 99.29
C LEU A 13 99.38 38.83 98.78
N ASP A 14 99.79 38.86 97.51
CA ASP A 14 100.44 40.04 96.94
C ASP A 14 99.36 41.04 96.49
N LEU A 15 99.24 42.12 97.26
CA LEU A 15 98.46 43.31 96.94
C LEU A 15 99.27 44.25 96.03
N GLU A 16 98.72 44.60 94.87
CA GLU A 16 99.06 45.86 94.18
C GLU A 16 98.42 47.05 94.94
N PRO A 17 99.11 48.19 95.10
CA PRO A 17 98.57 49.35 95.80
C PRO A 17 97.92 50.36 94.84
N GLU A 18 96.69 50.76 95.15
CA GLU A 18 96.10 52.07 94.81
C GLU A 18 96.30 53.04 96.00
N PRO A 19 96.03 54.35 95.91
CA PRO A 19 96.03 55.29 94.77
C PRO A 19 96.74 56.62 95.13
N ASP A 20 96.81 57.56 94.18
CA ASP A 20 97.05 58.99 94.47
C ASP A 20 95.95 59.83 93.79
N PRO A 21 95.28 60.75 94.50
CA PRO A 21 94.49 61.80 93.87
C PRO A 21 94.90 63.19 94.38
N PRO A 22 94.28 64.31 93.93
CA PRO A 22 93.53 64.56 92.69
C PRO A 22 93.93 65.91 92.03
N ALA A 23 93.33 66.27 90.89
CA ALA A 23 92.90 67.66 90.64
C ALA A 23 91.88 67.82 89.47
N GLN A 24 90.83 68.57 89.80
CA GLN A 24 89.74 69.27 89.10
C GLN A 24 89.51 69.25 87.56
N GLU A 25 88.23 68.98 87.24
CA GLU A 25 87.23 69.75 86.45
C GLU A 25 87.62 70.45 85.13
N ALA A 26 86.91 70.06 84.06
CA ALA A 26 86.53 70.94 82.96
C ALA A 26 85.18 70.51 82.34
N ALA A 27 84.33 71.50 82.09
CA ALA A 27 82.97 71.38 81.58
C ALA A 27 82.87 70.57 80.26
N SER A 28 81.83 69.73 80.18
CA SER A 28 81.49 68.89 79.04
C SER A 28 80.90 69.68 77.87
N ASP A 29 81.41 69.41 76.66
CA ASP A 29 80.96 69.95 75.37
C ASP A 29 79.64 69.29 74.90
N PRO A 30 78.58 70.05 74.55
CA PRO A 30 77.30 69.50 74.05
C PRO A 30 77.43 68.60 72.81
N ALA A 31 78.53 68.70 72.04
CA ALA A 31 78.80 67.76 70.95
C ALA A 31 79.10 66.34 71.46
N ALA A 32 79.81 66.20 72.59
CA ALA A 32 80.18 64.90 73.14
C ALA A 32 78.96 64.09 73.62
N GLU A 33 77.94 64.77 74.15
CA GLU A 33 76.70 64.14 74.62
C GLU A 33 75.85 63.62 73.44
N ALA A 34 75.85 64.32 72.30
CA ALA A 34 75.18 63.87 71.09
C ALA A 34 75.86 62.63 70.45
N PHE A 35 77.19 62.57 70.47
CA PHE A 35 77.94 61.39 70.01
C PHE A 35 77.71 60.18 70.91
N ALA A 36 77.68 60.35 72.23
CA ALA A 36 77.36 59.26 73.16
C ALA A 36 75.96 58.67 72.92
N ARG A 37 74.98 59.51 72.56
CA ARG A 37 73.62 59.07 72.23
C ARG A 37 73.55 58.31 70.90
N LEU A 38 74.23 58.79 69.85
CA LEU A 38 74.35 58.10 68.57
C LEU A 38 75.09 56.77 68.70
N GLU A 39 76.11 56.72 69.55
CA GLU A 39 76.86 55.49 69.84
C GLU A 39 75.99 54.47 70.58
N GLY A 40 75.11 54.93 71.47
CA GLY A 40 74.06 54.11 72.09
C GLY A 40 73.04 53.55 71.08
N GLU A 41 72.57 54.36 70.13
CA GLU A 41 71.66 53.91 69.07
C GLU A 41 72.34 52.94 68.08
N LEU A 42 73.60 53.19 67.71
CA LEU A 42 74.38 52.27 66.89
C LEU A 42 74.68 50.95 67.60
N ALA A 43 74.90 50.97 68.92
CA ALA A 43 75.07 49.76 69.70
C ALA A 43 73.79 48.89 69.70
N LEU A 44 72.62 49.52 69.80
CA LEU A 44 71.33 48.83 69.70
C LEU A 44 71.08 48.26 68.30
N MET A 45 71.36 49.02 67.23
CA MET A 45 71.21 48.53 65.86
C MET A 45 72.19 47.39 65.56
N ARG A 46 73.45 47.49 66.03
CA ARG A 46 74.44 46.42 65.90
C ARG A 46 74.00 45.16 66.63
N ARG A 47 73.42 45.29 67.82
CA ARG A 47 72.86 44.16 68.57
C ARG A 47 71.65 43.53 67.85
N ALA A 48 70.77 44.34 67.26
CA ALA A 48 69.63 43.86 66.48
C ALA A 48 70.06 43.11 65.20
N VAL A 49 71.07 43.61 64.48
CA VAL A 49 71.64 42.93 63.31
C VAL A 49 72.35 41.64 63.71
N GLN A 50 73.07 41.64 64.83
CA GLN A 50 73.68 40.42 65.36
C GLN A 50 72.62 39.39 65.76
N HIS A 51 71.49 39.82 66.34
CA HIS A 51 70.38 38.92 66.66
C HIS A 51 69.71 38.36 65.40
N LEU A 52 69.48 39.18 64.38
CA LEU A 52 68.91 38.75 63.09
C LEU A 52 69.85 37.81 62.31
N ALA A 53 71.16 38.06 62.40
CA ALA A 53 72.18 37.21 61.81
C ALA A 53 72.29 35.86 62.53
N ALA A 54 72.18 35.84 63.87
CA ALA A 54 72.12 34.61 64.65
C ALA A 54 70.86 33.80 64.34
N GLU A 55 69.72 34.46 64.16
CA GLU A 55 68.44 33.81 63.80
C GLU A 55 68.44 33.27 62.37
N ARG A 56 69.12 33.95 61.43
CA ARG A 56 69.33 33.47 60.05
C ARG A 56 70.30 32.28 59.95
N ALA A 57 71.20 32.11 60.92
CA ALA A 57 72.11 30.96 60.96
C ALA A 57 71.39 29.66 61.36
N ASP A 58 70.22 29.75 62.00
CA ASP A 58 69.39 28.61 62.42
C ASP A 58 68.33 28.21 61.38
N ILE A 59 68.26 28.91 60.23
CA ILE A 59 67.37 28.52 59.13
C ILE A 59 67.99 27.35 58.36
N VAL A 60 67.72 26.14 58.84
CA VAL A 60 67.93 24.91 58.08
C VAL A 60 66.95 24.90 56.90
N ILE A 61 67.43 25.19 55.69
CA ILE A 61 66.65 25.03 54.45
C ILE A 61 66.43 23.53 54.25
N PRO A 62 65.18 23.02 54.33
CA PRO A 62 64.93 21.59 54.14
C PRO A 62 65.25 21.20 52.69
N ASP A 63 65.97 20.11 52.48
CA ASP A 63 66.22 19.58 51.14
C ASP A 63 64.96 18.91 50.58
N TYR A 64 64.20 19.67 49.79
CA TYR A 64 62.99 19.19 49.10
C TYR A 64 63.31 18.35 47.85
N GLY A 65 64.57 18.18 47.46
CA GLY A 65 64.95 17.49 46.22
C GLY A 65 64.44 16.04 46.15
N THR A 66 64.43 15.35 47.29
CA THR A 66 63.87 13.99 47.41
C THR A 66 62.36 13.97 47.20
N THR A 67 61.64 14.92 47.82
CA THR A 67 60.18 15.05 47.67
C THR A 67 59.77 15.48 46.27
N LEU A 68 60.51 16.39 45.63
CA LEU A 68 60.27 16.79 44.24
C LEU A 68 60.48 15.61 43.28
N THR A 69 61.52 14.80 43.53
CA THR A 69 61.79 13.61 42.74
C THR A 69 60.68 12.57 42.89
N ASP A 70 60.13 12.38 44.09
CA ASP A 70 58.98 11.50 44.31
C ASP A 70 57.71 12.03 43.61
N MET A 71 57.44 13.33 43.69
CA MET A 71 56.34 13.97 42.97
C MET A 71 56.47 13.81 41.45
N ALA A 72 57.67 14.00 40.90
CA ALA A 72 57.95 13.79 39.48
C ALA A 72 57.70 12.33 39.06
N LYS A 73 58.09 11.35 39.89
CA LYS A 73 57.80 9.93 39.65
C LYS A 73 56.29 9.64 39.67
N ARG A 74 55.54 10.22 40.61
CA ARG A 74 54.08 10.08 40.71
C ARG A 74 53.38 10.70 39.49
N LEU A 75 53.78 11.91 39.09
CA LEU A 75 53.28 12.57 37.87
C LEU A 75 53.57 11.74 36.62
N GLY A 76 54.76 11.14 36.51
CA GLY A 76 55.09 10.24 35.41
C GLY A 76 54.30 8.93 35.44
N ALA A 77 53.95 8.40 36.62
CA ALA A 77 53.07 7.24 36.74
C ALA A 77 51.62 7.57 36.35
N ILE A 78 51.11 8.72 36.79
CA ILE A 78 49.76 9.21 36.42
C ILE A 78 49.68 9.47 34.92
N SER A 79 50.67 10.14 34.33
CA SER A 79 50.73 10.40 32.89
C SER A 79 50.72 9.11 32.09
N ARG A 80 51.51 8.10 32.49
CA ARG A 80 51.48 6.77 31.87
C ARG A 80 50.12 6.10 32.02
N GLY A 81 49.50 6.16 33.20
CA GLY A 81 48.16 5.64 33.44
C GLY A 81 47.10 6.30 32.56
N ILE A 82 47.13 7.62 32.42
CA ILE A 82 46.23 8.37 31.52
C ILE A 82 46.44 7.94 30.07
N ASN A 83 47.68 7.77 29.63
CA ASN A 83 47.98 7.35 28.26
C ASN A 83 47.48 5.91 28.01
N THR A 84 47.65 5.00 28.97
CA THR A 84 47.11 3.63 28.89
C THR A 84 45.58 3.59 28.86
N ILE A 85 44.91 4.49 29.60
CA ILE A 85 43.45 4.64 29.56
C ILE A 85 43.01 5.22 28.21
N ALA A 86 43.74 6.18 27.67
CA ALA A 86 43.47 6.79 26.36
C ALA A 86 43.67 5.79 25.21
N ASP A 87 44.67 4.90 25.32
CA ASP A 87 44.92 3.82 24.36
C ASP A 87 43.88 2.69 24.42
N HIS A 88 43.05 2.64 25.47
CA HIS A 88 42.02 1.61 25.60
C HIS A 88 40.88 1.84 24.59
N PRO A 89 40.41 0.80 23.87
CA PRO A 89 39.39 0.91 22.82
C PRO A 89 38.03 1.44 23.31
N ALA A 90 37.81 1.49 24.62
CA ALA A 90 36.64 2.11 25.24
C ALA A 90 36.57 3.63 25.01
N MET A 91 37.70 4.33 24.86
CA MET A 91 37.74 5.77 24.56
C MET A 91 37.53 6.09 23.08
N GLN A 92 37.75 5.13 22.17
CA GLN A 92 37.46 5.27 20.73
C GLN A 92 35.98 5.03 20.41
N LEU A 93 35.28 4.30 21.29
CA LEU A 93 33.82 4.15 21.28
C LEU A 93 33.16 5.37 21.93
N THR A 94 33.36 6.54 21.32
CA THR A 94 32.65 7.76 21.71
C THR A 94 31.16 7.64 21.39
N PRO A 95 30.26 8.18 22.23
CA PRO A 95 28.82 8.17 21.96
C PRO A 95 28.47 8.78 20.59
N ASP A 96 29.23 9.77 20.14
CA ASP A 96 29.03 10.38 18.81
C ASP A 96 29.36 9.42 17.66
N SER A 97 30.44 8.62 17.78
CA SER A 97 30.81 7.62 16.76
C SER A 97 29.85 6.43 16.73
N LEU A 98 29.27 6.06 17.88
CA LEU A 98 28.17 5.10 17.98
C LEU A 98 26.88 5.65 17.37
N GLY A 99 26.53 6.91 17.66
CA GLY A 99 25.36 7.58 17.08
C GLY A 99 25.44 7.65 15.55
N ALA A 100 26.58 8.11 15.01
CA ALA A 100 26.81 8.16 13.56
C ALA A 100 26.75 6.78 12.89
N ARG A 101 27.26 5.73 13.55
CA ARG A 101 27.14 4.35 13.05
C ARG A 101 25.70 3.84 13.09
N ILE A 102 24.96 4.12 14.15
CA ILE A 102 23.55 3.73 14.27
C ILE A 102 22.71 4.46 13.21
N GLU A 103 22.95 5.75 12.98
CA GLU A 103 22.27 6.52 11.96
C GLU A 103 22.59 6.01 10.55
N ALA A 104 23.86 5.71 10.25
CA ALA A 104 24.24 5.12 8.98
C ALA A 104 23.61 3.73 8.74
N VAL A 105 23.58 2.88 9.77
CA VAL A 105 22.93 1.57 9.70
C VAL A 105 21.41 1.73 9.56
N ALA A 106 20.78 2.62 10.33
CA ALA A 106 19.35 2.88 10.28
C ALA A 106 18.92 3.46 8.93
N GLU A 107 19.70 4.36 8.34
CA GLU A 107 19.46 4.92 7.01
C GLU A 107 19.61 3.85 5.93
N SER A 108 20.63 2.98 6.02
CA SER A 108 20.81 1.87 5.08
C SER A 108 19.67 0.84 5.17
N ALA A 109 19.21 0.54 6.38
CA ALA A 109 18.06 -0.34 6.63
C ALA A 109 16.77 0.31 6.08
N ARG A 110 16.54 1.59 6.37
CA ARG A 110 15.37 2.34 5.87
C ARG A 110 15.32 2.41 4.36
N ARG A 111 16.46 2.57 3.67
CA ARG A 111 16.49 2.57 2.20
C ARG A 111 16.05 1.22 1.64
N SER A 112 16.60 0.12 2.17
CA SER A 112 16.17 -1.24 1.79
C SER A 112 14.68 -1.46 2.05
N ASP A 113 14.17 -1.02 3.20
CA ASP A 113 12.75 -1.13 3.53
C ASP A 113 11.88 -0.27 2.61
N HIS A 114 12.30 0.96 2.30
CA HIS A 114 11.59 1.83 1.36
C HIS A 114 11.52 1.23 -0.04
N ASP A 115 12.59 0.61 -0.52
CA ASP A 115 12.60 -0.03 -1.83
C ASP A 115 11.71 -1.27 -1.85
N ARG A 116 11.75 -2.10 -0.80
CA ARG A 116 10.83 -3.24 -0.66
C ARG A 116 9.37 -2.80 -0.57
N ILE A 117 9.07 -1.73 0.15
CA ILE A 117 7.71 -1.19 0.25
C ILE A 117 7.24 -0.62 -1.10
N LYS A 118 8.11 0.08 -1.83
CA LYS A 118 7.78 0.58 -3.18
C LYS A 118 7.52 -0.57 -4.15
N GLN A 119 8.36 -1.61 -4.10
CA GLN A 119 8.18 -2.80 -4.91
C GLN A 119 6.87 -3.51 -4.58
N ALA A 120 6.59 -3.76 -3.29
CA ALA A 120 5.35 -4.36 -2.84
C ALA A 120 4.11 -3.53 -3.23
N ARG A 121 4.17 -2.20 -3.16
CA ARG A 121 3.09 -1.33 -3.65
C ARG A 121 2.90 -1.44 -5.15
N THR A 122 3.99 -1.51 -5.91
CA THR A 122 3.94 -1.67 -7.36
C THR A 122 3.34 -3.01 -7.75
N ASP A 123 3.76 -4.09 -7.08
CA ASP A 123 3.24 -5.44 -7.28
C ASP A 123 1.75 -5.53 -6.90
N LEU A 124 1.36 -4.92 -5.78
CA LEU A 124 -0.04 -4.83 -5.37
C LEU A 124 -0.88 -4.05 -6.38
N ASN A 125 -0.38 -2.92 -6.89
CA ASN A 125 -1.07 -2.13 -7.90
C ASN A 125 -1.25 -2.91 -9.21
N HIS A 126 -0.23 -3.64 -9.66
CA HIS A 126 -0.35 -4.53 -10.82
C HIS A 126 -1.37 -5.64 -10.57
N ALA A 127 -1.32 -6.31 -9.42
CA ALA A 127 -2.28 -7.35 -9.07
C ALA A 127 -3.73 -6.82 -9.01
N ILE A 128 -3.93 -5.61 -8.47
CA ILE A 128 -5.23 -4.94 -8.43
C ILE A 128 -5.71 -4.61 -9.86
N GLN A 129 -4.82 -4.12 -10.73
CA GLN A 129 -5.15 -3.85 -12.13
C GLN A 129 -5.54 -5.12 -12.88
N ASP A 130 -4.81 -6.22 -12.69
CA ASP A 130 -5.12 -7.52 -13.30
C ASP A 130 -6.46 -8.06 -12.78
N LEU A 131 -6.73 -7.96 -11.48
CA LEU A 131 -8.01 -8.33 -10.89
C LEU A 131 -9.15 -7.47 -11.43
N HIS A 132 -8.95 -6.16 -11.60
CA HIS A 132 -9.94 -5.28 -12.23
C HIS A 132 -10.17 -5.62 -13.70
N ALA A 133 -9.13 -5.96 -14.47
CA ALA A 133 -9.26 -6.39 -15.86
C ALA A 133 -10.07 -7.70 -15.96
N ILE A 134 -9.76 -8.69 -15.13
CA ILE A 134 -10.47 -9.98 -15.10
C ILE A 134 -11.92 -9.78 -14.64
N THR A 135 -12.16 -8.99 -13.59
CA THR A 135 -13.52 -8.76 -13.08
C THR A 135 -14.36 -7.91 -14.02
N ALA A 136 -13.77 -6.90 -14.69
CA ALA A 136 -14.43 -6.14 -15.75
C ALA A 136 -14.82 -7.07 -16.89
N GLN A 137 -13.89 -7.92 -17.35
CA GLN A 137 -14.15 -8.88 -18.42
C GLN A 137 -15.19 -9.95 -18.02
N ALA A 138 -15.21 -10.38 -16.76
CA ALA A 138 -16.21 -11.31 -16.25
C ALA A 138 -17.61 -10.68 -16.17
N ARG A 139 -17.71 -9.42 -15.72
CA ARG A 139 -18.98 -8.68 -15.71
C ARG A 139 -19.51 -8.48 -17.13
N THR A 140 -18.65 -8.06 -18.07
CA THR A 140 -19.05 -7.86 -19.47
C THR A 140 -19.46 -9.16 -20.14
N ALA A 141 -18.80 -10.29 -19.83
CA ALA A 141 -19.12 -11.58 -20.42
C ALA A 141 -20.49 -12.13 -19.98
N GLY A 142 -20.87 -11.91 -18.71
CA GLY A 142 -22.19 -12.31 -18.20
C GLY A 142 -23.33 -11.54 -18.85
N GLU A 143 -23.22 -10.21 -18.89
CA GLU A 143 -24.23 -9.32 -19.49
C GLU A 143 -24.32 -9.50 -21.02
N GLN A 144 -23.19 -9.64 -21.72
CA GLN A 144 -23.19 -9.94 -23.15
C GLN A 144 -23.87 -11.28 -23.46
N ARG A 145 -23.62 -12.33 -22.65
CA ARG A 145 -24.29 -13.62 -22.85
C ARG A 145 -25.80 -13.48 -22.73
N GLN A 146 -26.28 -12.74 -21.74
CA GLN A 146 -27.72 -12.54 -21.56
C GLN A 146 -28.34 -11.76 -22.73
N GLN A 147 -27.67 -10.71 -23.23
CA GLN A 147 -28.11 -9.99 -24.43
C GLN A 147 -28.08 -10.89 -25.67
N LEU A 148 -27.05 -11.71 -25.85
CA LEU A 148 -26.97 -12.67 -26.95
C LEU A 148 -28.07 -13.72 -26.87
N PHE A 149 -28.39 -14.25 -25.68
CA PHE A 149 -29.51 -15.18 -25.50
C PHE A 149 -30.87 -14.50 -25.74
N GLN A 150 -31.04 -13.24 -25.33
CA GLN A 150 -32.25 -12.47 -25.60
C GLN A 150 -32.43 -12.19 -27.10
N VAL A 151 -31.37 -11.77 -27.79
CA VAL A 151 -31.40 -11.53 -29.24
C VAL A 151 -31.58 -12.84 -30.00
N ALA A 152 -30.85 -13.90 -29.65
CA ALA A 152 -30.99 -15.21 -30.27
C ALA A 152 -32.40 -15.78 -30.04
N GLY A 153 -32.93 -15.70 -28.82
CA GLY A 153 -34.30 -16.07 -28.50
C GLY A 153 -35.32 -15.24 -29.27
N GLY A 154 -35.13 -13.92 -29.35
CA GLY A 154 -35.98 -13.01 -30.11
C GLY A 154 -36.00 -13.33 -31.61
N CYS A 155 -34.83 -13.54 -32.22
CA CYS A 155 -34.71 -13.93 -33.62
C CYS A 155 -35.34 -15.31 -33.90
N MET A 156 -35.15 -16.27 -33.00
CA MET A 156 -35.77 -17.59 -33.12
C MET A 156 -37.29 -17.51 -33.06
N LEU A 157 -37.84 -16.77 -32.08
CA LEU A 157 -39.29 -16.56 -31.97
C LEU A 157 -39.84 -15.81 -33.19
N ALA A 158 -39.18 -14.74 -33.62
CA ALA A 158 -39.57 -14.01 -34.83
C ALA A 158 -39.56 -14.91 -36.08
N GLY A 159 -38.54 -15.77 -36.22
CA GLY A 159 -38.47 -16.76 -37.29
C GLY A 159 -39.62 -17.77 -37.26
N ILE A 160 -39.99 -18.29 -36.08
CA ILE A 160 -41.13 -19.19 -35.89
C ILE A 160 -42.45 -18.50 -36.27
N PHE A 161 -42.66 -17.27 -35.80
CA PHE A 161 -43.87 -16.50 -36.15
C PHE A 161 -43.95 -16.21 -37.64
N LEU A 162 -42.83 -15.81 -38.25
CA LEU A 162 -42.73 -15.57 -39.68
C LEU A 162 -43.08 -16.84 -40.47
N TRP A 163 -42.48 -17.98 -40.14
CA TRP A 163 -42.72 -19.23 -40.85
C TRP A 163 -44.13 -19.80 -40.65
N SER A 164 -44.78 -19.53 -39.52
CA SER A 164 -46.15 -19.96 -39.26
C SER A 164 -47.18 -19.10 -40.03
N PHE A 165 -46.93 -17.78 -40.14
CA PHE A 165 -47.88 -16.84 -40.72
C PHE A 165 -47.74 -16.64 -42.23
N LEU A 166 -46.52 -16.72 -42.78
CA LEU A 166 -46.27 -16.54 -44.21
C LEU A 166 -47.05 -17.50 -45.11
N PRO A 167 -47.11 -18.81 -44.85
CA PRO A 167 -47.76 -19.75 -45.76
C PRO A 167 -49.25 -19.44 -45.95
N GLY A 168 -49.95 -19.06 -44.88
CA GLY A 168 -51.38 -18.80 -44.91
C GLY A 168 -51.76 -17.45 -45.52
N THR A 169 -50.89 -16.44 -45.41
CA THR A 169 -51.13 -15.11 -45.98
C THR A 169 -50.71 -15.02 -47.44
N ILE A 170 -49.55 -15.58 -47.79
CA ILE A 170 -49.08 -15.60 -49.19
C ILE A 170 -50.01 -16.46 -50.05
N ALA A 171 -50.55 -17.57 -49.53
CA ALA A 171 -51.49 -18.40 -50.28
C ALA A 171 -52.80 -17.67 -50.65
N ARG A 172 -53.20 -16.62 -49.91
CA ARG A 172 -54.41 -15.83 -50.19
C ARG A 172 -54.18 -14.54 -50.97
N ALA A 173 -52.92 -14.08 -51.06
CA ALA A 173 -52.56 -12.83 -51.74
C ALA A 173 -52.03 -13.04 -53.18
N MET A 174 -51.89 -14.30 -53.63
CA MET A 174 -51.46 -14.59 -54.99
C MET A 174 -52.61 -14.47 -56.01
N PRO A 175 -52.29 -14.20 -57.30
CA PRO A 175 -53.29 -14.09 -58.36
C PRO A 175 -54.13 -15.36 -58.53
N ASP A 176 -55.42 -15.18 -58.76
CA ASP A 176 -56.38 -16.27 -58.95
C ASP A 176 -55.99 -17.25 -60.07
N SER A 177 -55.24 -16.79 -61.08
CA SER A 177 -54.85 -17.61 -62.24
C SER A 177 -53.96 -18.82 -61.89
N TRP A 178 -53.34 -18.85 -60.72
CA TRP A 178 -52.41 -19.93 -60.33
C TRP A 178 -53.12 -21.06 -59.57
N ASN A 179 -54.31 -20.84 -58.99
CA ASN A 179 -55.05 -21.86 -58.22
C ASN A 179 -54.20 -22.53 -57.10
N TRP A 180 -53.40 -21.74 -56.36
CA TRP A 180 -52.60 -22.26 -55.23
C TRP A 180 -53.46 -22.90 -54.13
N PRO A 181 -54.55 -22.27 -53.66
CA PRO A 181 -55.41 -22.85 -52.64
C PRO A 181 -55.95 -24.22 -53.03
N GLU A 182 -56.41 -24.37 -54.27
CA GLU A 182 -56.97 -25.61 -54.82
C GLU A 182 -55.90 -26.70 -54.92
N ARG A 183 -54.69 -26.34 -55.35
CA ARG A 183 -53.54 -27.27 -55.38
C ARG A 183 -53.09 -27.69 -54.00
N ILE A 184 -53.09 -26.79 -53.02
CA ILE A 184 -52.78 -27.11 -51.63
C ILE A 184 -53.86 -28.04 -51.06
N ALA A 185 -55.14 -27.72 -51.28
CA ALA A 185 -56.26 -28.56 -50.85
C ALA A 185 -56.17 -29.96 -51.47
N THR A 186 -55.84 -30.07 -52.76
CA THR A 186 -55.62 -31.35 -53.45
C THR A 186 -54.54 -32.19 -52.75
N ARG A 187 -53.42 -31.57 -52.38
CA ARG A 187 -52.32 -32.24 -51.64
C ARG A 187 -52.71 -32.61 -50.21
N MET A 188 -53.41 -31.72 -49.49
CA MET A 188 -53.85 -31.97 -48.12
C MET A 188 -54.88 -33.11 -48.04
N VAL A 189 -55.80 -33.16 -49.01
CA VAL A 189 -56.80 -34.22 -49.13
C VAL A 189 -56.17 -35.51 -49.71
N GLY A 190 -54.98 -35.43 -50.29
CA GLY A 190 -54.28 -36.57 -50.89
C GLY A 190 -54.96 -37.10 -52.16
N ALA A 191 -55.58 -36.21 -52.94
CA ALA A 191 -56.30 -36.57 -54.16
C ALA A 191 -55.39 -36.44 -55.41
N SER A 192 -55.68 -37.23 -56.45
CA SER A 192 -54.93 -37.28 -57.71
C SER A 192 -55.13 -36.05 -58.60
N SER A 193 -56.28 -35.39 -58.49
CA SER A 193 -56.62 -34.21 -59.27
C SER A 193 -57.40 -33.20 -58.42
N ILE A 194 -57.45 -31.94 -58.89
CA ILE A 194 -58.26 -30.89 -58.26
C ILE A 194 -59.74 -31.28 -58.25
N TRP A 195 -60.21 -31.96 -59.30
CA TRP A 195 -61.58 -32.44 -59.40
C TRP A 195 -61.88 -33.51 -58.35
N ASP A 196 -60.98 -34.49 -58.18
CA ASP A 196 -61.14 -35.54 -57.15
C ASP A 196 -61.10 -34.96 -55.73
N ALA A 197 -60.26 -33.95 -55.51
CA ALA A 197 -60.23 -33.22 -54.25
C ALA A 197 -61.57 -32.52 -53.98
N GLY A 198 -62.10 -31.81 -54.98
CA GLY A 198 -63.39 -31.14 -54.89
C GLY A 198 -64.53 -32.12 -54.63
N ALA A 199 -64.58 -33.25 -55.36
CA ALA A 199 -65.56 -34.31 -55.17
C ALA A 199 -65.51 -34.87 -53.74
N ARG A 200 -64.30 -35.18 -53.24
CA ARG A 200 -64.11 -35.69 -51.88
C ARG A 200 -64.49 -34.68 -50.81
N MET A 201 -64.19 -33.39 -51.01
CA MET A 201 -64.59 -32.32 -50.09
C MET A 201 -66.11 -32.10 -50.09
N MET A 202 -66.75 -32.07 -51.26
CA MET A 202 -68.22 -31.94 -51.37
C MET A 202 -68.92 -33.14 -50.72
N GLN A 203 -68.43 -34.36 -50.98
CA GLN A 203 -68.97 -35.57 -50.38
C GLN A 203 -68.78 -35.60 -48.85
N ALA A 204 -67.64 -35.12 -48.34
CA ALA A 204 -67.38 -35.07 -46.90
C ALA A 204 -68.18 -33.97 -46.18
N GLY A 205 -68.48 -32.85 -46.86
CA GLY A 205 -69.25 -31.75 -46.30
C GLY A 205 -70.76 -32.03 -46.23
N ASP A 206 -71.32 -32.58 -47.31
CA ASP A 206 -72.73 -33.00 -47.37
C ASP A 206 -72.92 -34.16 -48.39
N PRO A 207 -73.02 -35.41 -47.91
CA PRO A 207 -73.25 -36.56 -48.78
C PRO A 207 -74.58 -36.50 -49.54
N GLN A 208 -75.62 -35.92 -48.95
CA GLN A 208 -76.95 -35.86 -49.56
C GLN A 208 -76.98 -34.85 -50.71
N ALA A 209 -76.40 -33.66 -50.51
CA ALA A 209 -76.24 -32.67 -51.56
C ALA A 209 -75.35 -33.20 -52.70
N TRP A 210 -74.27 -33.92 -52.38
CA TRP A 210 -73.42 -34.56 -53.38
C TRP A 210 -74.19 -35.57 -54.23
N ASN A 211 -74.97 -36.45 -53.61
CA ASN A 211 -75.80 -37.42 -54.33
C ASN A 211 -76.86 -36.73 -55.20
N ALA A 212 -77.49 -35.65 -54.72
CA ALA A 212 -78.43 -34.87 -55.53
C ALA A 212 -77.76 -34.27 -56.78
N LEU A 213 -76.50 -33.83 -56.65
CA LEU A 213 -75.71 -33.28 -57.74
C LEU A 213 -75.33 -34.35 -58.76
N LEU A 214 -74.95 -35.56 -58.30
CA LEU A 214 -74.73 -36.72 -59.17
C LEU A 214 -76.00 -37.13 -59.91
N HIS A 215 -77.15 -37.21 -59.23
CA HIS A 215 -78.44 -37.50 -59.86
C HIS A 215 -78.80 -36.47 -60.94
N ALA A 216 -78.59 -35.19 -60.69
CA ALA A 216 -78.82 -34.14 -61.69
C ALA A 216 -77.87 -34.30 -62.90
N ALA A 217 -76.60 -34.64 -62.65
CA ALA A 217 -75.62 -34.90 -63.71
C ALA A 217 -75.99 -36.13 -64.56
N ASP A 218 -76.52 -37.19 -63.95
CA ASP A 218 -76.99 -38.38 -64.66
C ASP A 218 -78.20 -38.07 -65.53
N ILE A 219 -79.18 -37.32 -65.03
CA ILE A 219 -80.34 -36.86 -65.83
C ILE A 219 -79.85 -36.02 -67.01
N GLN A 220 -78.90 -35.11 -66.82
CA GLN A 220 -78.32 -34.30 -67.90
C GLN A 220 -77.60 -35.16 -68.94
N ARG A 221 -76.81 -36.15 -68.51
CA ARG A 221 -76.10 -37.08 -69.39
C ARG A 221 -77.08 -37.91 -70.22
N ASP A 222 -78.12 -38.45 -69.59
CA ASP A 222 -79.14 -39.28 -70.23
C ASP A 222 -80.00 -38.52 -71.24
N ASN A 223 -80.13 -37.21 -71.07
CA ASN A 223 -80.98 -36.35 -71.89
C ASN A 223 -80.18 -35.34 -72.71
N ARG A 224 -78.86 -35.53 -72.87
CA ARG A 224 -77.94 -34.54 -73.43
C ARG A 224 -78.41 -33.93 -74.75
N GLU A 225 -78.86 -34.75 -75.70
CA GLU A 225 -79.31 -34.28 -77.01
C GLU A 225 -80.60 -33.47 -76.94
N ALA A 226 -81.59 -33.96 -76.18
CA ALA A 226 -82.88 -33.28 -76.00
C ALA A 226 -82.69 -31.93 -75.30
N ILE A 227 -81.88 -31.90 -74.24
CA ILE A 227 -81.59 -30.67 -73.49
C ILE A 227 -80.80 -29.68 -74.36
N GLU A 228 -79.82 -30.13 -75.14
CA GLU A 228 -79.07 -29.25 -76.03
C GLU A 228 -79.97 -28.64 -77.12
N ALA A 229 -80.88 -29.43 -77.71
CA ALA A 229 -81.85 -28.94 -78.67
C ALA A 229 -82.80 -27.91 -78.03
N CYS A 230 -83.33 -28.21 -76.83
CA CYS A 230 -84.16 -27.27 -76.07
C CYS A 230 -83.38 -25.98 -75.75
N ARG A 231 -82.11 -26.07 -75.36
CA ARG A 231 -81.26 -24.91 -75.09
C ARG A 231 -81.07 -24.04 -76.34
N LYS A 232 -80.81 -24.65 -77.49
CA LYS A 232 -80.73 -23.92 -78.77
C LYS A 232 -82.05 -23.22 -79.11
N SER A 233 -83.18 -23.91 -78.96
CA SER A 233 -84.50 -23.32 -79.20
C SER A 233 -84.79 -22.16 -78.25
N ALA A 234 -84.46 -22.28 -76.96
CA ALA A 234 -84.60 -21.21 -75.98
C ALA A 234 -83.74 -19.98 -76.32
N THR A 235 -82.50 -20.19 -76.75
CA THR A 235 -81.60 -19.11 -77.17
C THR A 235 -82.11 -18.40 -78.41
N THR A 236 -82.63 -19.15 -79.39
CA THR A 236 -83.19 -18.59 -80.64
C THR A 236 -84.48 -17.83 -80.39
N SER A 237 -85.39 -18.37 -79.57
CA SER A 237 -86.67 -17.71 -79.24
C SER A 237 -86.53 -16.61 -78.19
N ARG A 238 -85.39 -16.57 -77.46
CA ARG A 238 -85.17 -15.73 -76.27
C ARG A 238 -86.27 -15.89 -75.23
N GLN A 239 -86.91 -17.05 -75.18
CA GLN A 239 -88.01 -17.37 -74.28
C GLN A 239 -87.78 -18.73 -73.62
N PRO A 240 -88.28 -18.94 -72.39
CA PRO A 240 -88.23 -20.24 -71.76
C PRO A 240 -89.04 -21.26 -72.57
N VAL A 241 -88.44 -22.42 -72.84
CA VAL A 241 -89.10 -23.52 -73.57
C VAL A 241 -89.33 -24.71 -72.66
N ARG A 242 -90.44 -25.43 -72.86
CA ARG A 242 -90.71 -26.68 -72.16
C ARG A 242 -89.93 -27.81 -72.82
N CYS A 243 -89.12 -28.51 -72.04
CA CYS A 243 -88.33 -29.66 -72.50
C CYS A 243 -88.83 -30.93 -71.81
N THR A 244 -89.01 -32.01 -72.59
CA THR A 244 -89.37 -33.32 -72.04
C THR A 244 -88.09 -34.09 -71.76
N VAL A 245 -87.85 -34.40 -70.49
CA VAL A 245 -86.71 -35.21 -70.04
C VAL A 245 -87.16 -36.61 -69.67
N ARG A 246 -86.31 -37.60 -69.96
CA ARG A 246 -86.47 -38.99 -69.52
C ARG A 246 -85.78 -39.15 -68.16
N ILE A 247 -86.53 -39.59 -67.17
CA ILE A 247 -86.00 -39.90 -65.84
C ILE A 247 -86.03 -41.41 -65.69
N ARG A 248 -84.88 -42.03 -65.43
CA ARG A 248 -84.80 -43.47 -65.14
C ARG A 248 -85.28 -43.73 -63.71
N PRO A 249 -85.93 -44.88 -63.44
CA PRO A 249 -86.26 -45.27 -62.09
C PRO A 249 -84.98 -45.46 -61.27
N ASP A 250 -85.02 -45.06 -60.00
CA ASP A 250 -83.91 -45.28 -59.08
C ASP A 250 -83.65 -46.79 -58.95
N ARG A 251 -82.42 -47.21 -59.22
CA ARG A 251 -82.03 -48.62 -59.19
C ARG A 251 -81.80 -48.98 -57.73
N LYS A 252 -82.88 -49.26 -56.98
CA LYS A 252 -82.76 -49.88 -55.66
C LYS A 252 -81.93 -51.16 -55.81
N GLU A 253 -80.70 -51.13 -55.34
CA GLU A 253 -79.88 -52.33 -55.19
C GLU A 253 -80.64 -53.28 -54.29
N ARG A 254 -81.11 -54.38 -54.89
CA ARG A 254 -81.69 -55.50 -54.18
C ARG A 254 -80.55 -56.16 -53.43
N ASN A 255 -80.64 -56.12 -52.09
CA ASN A 255 -79.80 -56.83 -51.12
C ASN A 255 -79.21 -58.15 -51.62
#